data_AF-A0A955BFR3-F1
#
_entry.id   AF-A0A955BFR3-F1
#
_cell.length_a   1.000
_cell.length_b   1.000
_cell.length_c   1.000
_cell.angle_alpha   90.00
_cell.angle_beta   90.00
_cell.angle_gamma   90.00
#
_symmetry.space_group_name_H-M   'P 1'
#
loop_
_entity.id
_entity.type
_entity.pdbx_description
1 polymer ?
#
loop_
_entity_poly.entity_id
_entity_poly.type
_entity_poly.pdbx_seq_one_letter_code
_entity_poly.pdbx_strand_id
1 'polypeptide(L)'
;KHPQHVLGSFRIRLTSDPLAIEFASIPTPIQQLLRGGPRDGKAQAMLADYYRTIAPELKQSRDRLAAVKKQLADAKPFTTVPIMTELVGDKRRETHLQFRGNYLQTGEQVTPGVPAELFTPPTADEFNRLTIAQWLIDPANPLTPRVVVNRYWESLFGRGIVATSEEFGSQGDTPTHPQLLDYLASEFIRLKWDRKAMIKFIVCSAAYRQDSRVTDNAYEEDPDNAWVARGPRFRLSAEMIRDQALAVSGLLSGKMYGPPVKPPQPSIGLSAAFGSGIDWKTSEGDDKHRRGM
;
A
#
# COMPACT_ATOMS: atom_id res chain seq x y z
N LYS A 1 -58.15 27.67 37.60
CA LYS A 1 -56.87 27.33 36.92
C LYS A 1 -57.21 26.97 35.48
N HIS A 2 -56.78 27.77 34.50
CA HIS A 2 -57.10 27.54 33.08
C HIS A 2 -56.27 26.38 32.50
N PRO A 3 -56.89 25.42 31.79
CA PRO A 3 -56.24 24.19 31.31
C PRO A 3 -55.32 24.36 30.08
N GLN A 4 -55.10 25.59 29.58
CA GLN A 4 -54.34 25.88 28.35
C GLN A 4 -53.19 26.89 28.51
N HIS A 5 -52.70 27.13 29.73
CA HIS A 5 -51.48 27.93 29.91
C HIS A 5 -50.23 27.04 29.98
N VAL A 6 -49.30 27.25 29.06
CA VAL A 6 -47.98 26.59 28.98
C VAL A 6 -47.03 27.05 30.10
N LEU A 7 -47.34 28.15 30.80
CA LEU A 7 -46.51 28.75 31.84
C LEU A 7 -47.28 28.88 33.15
N GLY A 8 -47.35 27.78 33.92
CA GLY A 8 -48.15 27.72 35.14
C GLY A 8 -47.42 28.05 36.45
N SER A 9 -46.09 28.12 36.45
CA SER A 9 -45.31 28.32 37.68
C SER A 9 -43.88 28.79 37.38
N PHE A 10 -43.69 30.10 37.11
CA PHE A 10 -42.34 30.65 37.04
C PHE A 10 -41.89 31.07 38.45
N ARG A 11 -40.65 30.76 38.80
CA ARG A 11 -40.01 31.14 40.06
C ARG A 11 -38.85 32.06 39.73
N ILE A 12 -38.94 33.32 40.14
CA ILE A 12 -37.84 34.27 40.04
C ILE A 12 -36.97 34.10 41.29
N ARG A 13 -35.67 33.90 41.09
CA ARG A 13 -34.67 33.91 42.16
C ARG A 13 -33.64 34.97 41.80
N LEU A 14 -33.30 35.81 42.77
CA LEU A 14 -32.34 36.91 42.62
C LEU A 14 -31.10 36.57 43.43
N THR A 15 -29.93 36.88 42.91
CA THR A 15 -28.65 36.77 43.62
C THR A 15 -27.79 37.98 43.24
N SER A 16 -27.06 38.51 44.21
CA SER A 16 -26.08 39.59 44.02
C SER A 16 -24.66 39.04 43.88
N ASP A 17 -24.50 37.72 43.83
CA ASP A 17 -23.19 37.06 43.70
C ASP A 17 -22.60 37.30 42.29
N PRO A 18 -21.44 37.94 42.17
CA PRO A 18 -20.80 38.16 40.87
C PRO A 18 -20.44 36.85 40.15
N LEU A 19 -20.26 35.73 40.86
CA LEU A 19 -19.97 34.42 40.30
C LEU A 19 -21.22 33.71 39.76
N ALA A 20 -22.42 34.26 39.97
CA ALA A 20 -23.65 33.64 39.50
C ALA A 20 -23.70 33.52 37.96
N ILE A 21 -23.11 34.49 37.26
CA ILE A 21 -23.03 34.49 35.78
C ILE A 21 -22.04 33.42 35.31
N GLU A 22 -20.88 33.34 35.96
CA GLU A 22 -19.86 32.33 35.64
C GLU A 22 -20.40 30.92 35.90
N PHE A 23 -21.05 30.70 37.04
CA PHE A 23 -21.69 29.44 37.37
C PHE A 23 -22.80 29.07 36.38
N ALA A 24 -23.62 30.04 35.95
CA ALA A 24 -24.68 29.82 34.97
C ALA A 24 -24.15 29.44 33.58
N SER A 25 -22.93 29.86 33.23
CA SER A 25 -22.27 29.52 31.96
C SER A 25 -21.72 28.08 31.92
N ILE A 26 -21.57 27.43 33.07
CA ILE A 26 -21.11 26.05 33.17
C ILE A 26 -22.22 25.08 32.74
N PRO A 27 -21.94 24.04 31.94
CA PRO A 27 -22.95 23.03 31.57
C PRO A 27 -23.58 22.35 32.79
N THR A 28 -24.90 22.11 32.75
CA THR A 28 -25.69 21.49 33.84
C THR A 28 -25.09 20.19 34.39
N PRO A 29 -24.53 19.26 33.58
CA PRO A 29 -23.88 18.05 34.11
C PRO A 29 -22.68 18.36 35.00
N ILE A 30 -21.88 19.37 34.64
CA ILE A 30 -20.72 19.82 35.42
C ILE A 30 -21.18 20.55 36.69
N GLN A 31 -22.22 21.37 36.61
CA GLN A 31 -22.82 22.01 37.79
C GLN A 31 -23.32 20.98 38.81
N GLN A 32 -23.93 19.87 38.36
CA GLN A 32 -24.39 18.78 39.23
C GLN A 32 -23.21 18.07 39.90
N LEU A 33 -22.11 17.82 39.17
CA LEU A 33 -20.89 17.23 39.73
C LEU A 33 -20.17 18.16 40.72
N LEU A 34 -20.27 19.48 40.53
CA LEU A 34 -19.73 20.47 41.47
C LEU A 34 -20.55 20.57 42.77
N ARG A 35 -21.86 20.31 42.71
CA ARG A 35 -22.78 20.34 43.85
C ARG A 35 -22.89 19.01 44.61
N GLY A 36 -22.43 17.90 44.03
CA GLY A 36 -22.50 16.55 44.60
C GLY A 36 -21.42 16.22 45.64
N GLY A 37 -21.61 15.09 46.34
CA GLY A 37 -20.70 14.54 47.35
C GLY A 37 -19.41 13.89 46.78
N PRO A 38 -18.78 12.93 47.49
CA PRO A 38 -17.45 12.42 47.14
C PRO A 38 -17.38 11.93 45.68
N ARG A 39 -16.37 12.41 44.97
CA ARG A 39 -16.21 12.25 43.52
C ARG A 39 -15.51 10.93 43.21
N ASP A 40 -16.13 10.09 42.39
CA ASP A 40 -15.50 8.89 41.83
C ASP A 40 -14.53 9.26 40.68
N GLY A 41 -13.79 8.27 40.17
CA GLY A 41 -12.81 8.48 39.10
C GLY A 41 -13.42 9.01 37.80
N LYS A 42 -14.69 8.70 37.51
CA LYS A 42 -15.40 9.19 36.31
C LYS A 42 -15.79 10.66 36.46
N ALA A 43 -16.33 11.05 37.61
CA ALA A 43 -16.64 12.44 37.94
C ALA A 43 -15.39 13.33 37.88
N GLN A 44 -14.26 12.84 38.41
CA GLN A 44 -12.99 13.55 38.33
C GLN A 44 -12.51 13.72 36.88
N ALA A 45 -12.61 12.67 36.05
CA ALA A 45 -12.23 12.74 34.65
C ALA A 45 -13.08 13.77 33.87
N MET A 46 -14.41 13.77 34.06
CA MET A 46 -15.31 14.72 33.40
C MET A 46 -15.03 16.18 33.81
N LEU A 47 -14.77 16.42 35.10
CA LEU A 47 -14.40 17.75 35.59
C LEU A 47 -13.05 18.20 35.02
N ALA A 48 -12.06 17.31 34.97
CA ALA A 48 -10.76 17.60 34.41
C ALA A 48 -10.84 17.90 32.90
N ASP A 49 -11.65 17.15 32.15
CA ASP A 49 -11.89 17.43 30.73
C ASP A 49 -12.55 18.78 30.51
N TYR A 50 -13.59 19.11 31.26
CA TYR A 50 -14.22 20.42 31.17
C TYR A 50 -13.25 21.55 31.55
N TYR A 51 -12.51 21.40 32.66
CA TYR A 51 -11.52 22.38 33.08
C TYR A 51 -10.45 22.63 32.01
N ARG A 52 -9.98 21.59 31.31
CA ARG A 52 -9.03 21.73 30.19
C ARG A 52 -9.55 22.60 29.05
N THR A 53 -10.88 22.71 28.88
CA THR A 53 -11.49 23.58 27.84
C THR A 53 -11.50 25.06 28.22
N ILE A 54 -11.50 25.39 29.51
CA ILE A 54 -11.65 26.78 30.00
C ILE A 54 -10.36 27.36 30.60
N ALA A 55 -9.48 26.52 31.16
CA ALA A 55 -8.30 26.95 31.92
C ALA A 55 -7.45 27.97 31.13
N PRO A 56 -7.15 29.16 31.67
CA PRO A 56 -6.34 30.18 30.99
C PRO A 56 -4.94 29.70 30.60
N GLU A 57 -4.32 28.89 31.45
CA GLU A 57 -2.97 28.33 31.28
C GLU A 57 -2.90 27.40 30.05
N LEU A 58 -4.03 26.78 29.69
CA LEU A 58 -4.13 25.86 28.56
C LEU A 58 -4.54 26.56 27.25
N LYS A 59 -4.78 27.87 27.27
CA LYS A 59 -5.22 28.62 26.08
C LYS A 59 -4.24 28.44 24.91
N GLN A 60 -2.94 28.62 25.15
CA GLN A 60 -1.91 28.47 24.12
C GLN A 60 -1.92 27.06 23.50
N SER A 61 -2.07 26.03 24.33
CA SER A 61 -2.13 24.64 23.88
C SER A 61 -3.41 24.34 23.09
N ARG A 62 -4.56 24.90 23.49
CA ARG A 62 -5.82 24.79 22.75
C ARG A 62 -5.75 25.47 21.40
N ASP A 63 -5.19 26.67 21.34
CA ASP A 63 -5.02 27.43 20.10
C ASP A 63 -4.11 26.66 19.13
N ARG A 64 -3.00 26.10 19.63
CA ARG A 64 -2.12 25.24 18.84
C ARG A 64 -2.82 23.98 18.35
N LEU A 65 -3.57 23.29 19.21
CA LEU A 65 -4.32 22.10 18.83
C LEU A 65 -5.38 22.42 17.78
N ALA A 66 -6.09 23.54 17.92
CA ALA A 66 -7.08 24.01 16.95
C ALA A 66 -6.41 24.32 15.60
N ALA A 67 -5.26 24.99 15.60
CA ALA A 67 -4.50 25.27 14.39
C ALA A 67 -4.04 23.98 13.69
N VAL A 68 -3.47 23.02 14.43
CA VAL A 68 -3.04 21.74 13.86
C VAL A 68 -4.21 20.90 13.37
N LYS A 69 -5.34 20.87 14.10
CA LYS A 69 -6.56 20.19 13.64
C LYS A 69 -7.12 20.83 12.37
N LYS A 70 -7.08 22.16 12.28
CA LYS A 70 -7.46 22.87 11.05
C LYS A 70 -6.53 22.53 9.90
N GLN A 71 -5.21 22.54 10.11
CA GLN A 71 -4.25 22.10 9.10
C GLN A 71 -4.48 20.66 8.65
N LEU A 72 -4.80 19.74 9.57
CA LEU A 72 -5.11 18.35 9.25
C LEU A 72 -6.42 18.21 8.46
N ALA A 73 -7.45 18.99 8.80
CA ALA A 73 -8.71 18.99 8.07
C ALA A 73 -8.59 19.63 6.67
N ASP A 74 -7.79 20.68 6.55
CA ASP A 74 -7.50 21.39 5.30
C ASP A 74 -6.50 20.60 4.43
N ALA A 75 -5.73 19.68 5.01
CA ALA A 75 -4.87 18.74 4.30
C ALA A 75 -5.73 17.75 3.52
N LYS A 76 -6.12 18.16 2.31
CA LYS A 76 -6.78 17.27 1.36
C LYS A 76 -5.83 16.11 1.04
N PRO A 77 -6.26 14.85 1.15
CA PRO A 77 -5.43 13.74 0.77
C PRO A 77 -5.10 13.86 -0.72
N PHE A 78 -3.83 13.64 -1.07
CA PHE A 78 -3.34 13.72 -2.45
C PHE A 78 -4.08 12.74 -3.37
N THR A 79 -4.65 11.68 -2.80
CA THR A 79 -5.48 10.70 -3.50
C THR A 79 -6.71 10.39 -2.65
N THR A 80 -7.85 10.19 -3.29
CA THR A 80 -9.11 9.73 -2.66
C THR A 80 -9.28 8.21 -2.71
N VAL A 81 -8.19 7.46 -2.94
CA VAL A 81 -8.27 6.01 -3.07
C VAL A 81 -8.64 5.40 -1.71
N PRO A 82 -9.72 4.60 -1.62
CA PRO A 82 -10.07 3.90 -0.39
C PRO A 82 -8.93 3.01 0.09
N ILE A 83 -8.63 3.04 1.39
CA ILE A 83 -7.69 2.11 2.00
C ILE A 83 -8.43 0.93 2.62
N MET A 84 -7.86 -0.26 2.49
CA MET A 84 -8.39 -1.46 3.14
C MET A 84 -8.01 -1.43 4.63
N THR A 85 -9.01 -1.48 5.52
CA THR A 85 -8.79 -1.61 6.97
C THR A 85 -9.38 -2.93 7.44
N GLU A 86 -8.66 -3.62 8.33
CA GLU A 86 -9.11 -4.88 8.90
C GLU A 86 -10.24 -4.64 9.93
N LEU A 87 -11.25 -5.52 9.91
CA LEU A 87 -12.35 -5.47 10.87
C LEU A 87 -11.88 -6.11 12.19
N VAL A 88 -12.15 -5.45 13.32
CA VAL A 88 -11.68 -5.87 14.65
C VAL A 88 -12.79 -6.52 15.46
N GLY A 89 -12.42 -7.50 16.29
CA GLY A 89 -13.31 -8.23 17.20
C GLY A 89 -14.51 -8.84 16.48
N ASP A 90 -15.69 -8.65 17.04
CA ASP A 90 -16.97 -9.19 16.58
C ASP A 90 -17.43 -8.66 15.21
N LYS A 91 -16.69 -7.71 14.62
CA LYS A 91 -16.94 -7.22 13.26
C LYS A 91 -16.22 -8.03 12.19
N ARG A 92 -15.35 -8.98 12.56
CA ARG A 92 -14.70 -9.88 11.59
C ARG A 92 -15.76 -10.66 10.82
N ARG A 93 -15.57 -10.78 9.51
CA ARG A 93 -16.49 -11.54 8.66
C ARG A 93 -16.28 -13.03 8.92
N GLU A 94 -17.36 -13.73 9.25
CA GLU A 94 -17.36 -15.18 9.27
C GLU A 94 -17.22 -15.71 7.84
N THR A 95 -16.37 -16.72 7.67
CA THR A 95 -16.10 -17.36 6.38
C THR A 95 -16.42 -18.84 6.54
N HIS A 96 -17.15 -19.41 5.59
CA HIS A 96 -17.54 -20.81 5.60
C HIS A 96 -16.98 -21.53 4.37
N LEU A 97 -16.74 -22.82 4.52
CA LEU A 97 -16.44 -23.70 3.38
C LEU A 97 -17.62 -23.69 2.41
N GLN A 98 -17.37 -23.48 1.12
CA GLN A 98 -18.41 -23.51 0.09
C GLN A 98 -18.32 -24.83 -0.66
N PHE A 99 -19.36 -25.67 -0.57
CA PHE A 99 -19.35 -26.96 -1.24
C PHE A 99 -19.37 -26.75 -2.76
N ARG A 100 -18.29 -27.21 -3.42
CA ARG A 100 -18.08 -27.02 -4.87
C ARG A 100 -18.15 -25.55 -5.30
N GLY A 101 -17.76 -24.62 -4.42
CA GLY A 101 -17.81 -23.18 -4.70
C GLY A 101 -19.21 -22.57 -4.72
N ASN A 102 -20.25 -23.31 -4.28
CA ASN A 102 -21.60 -22.77 -4.18
C ASN A 102 -21.76 -21.95 -2.89
N TYR A 103 -21.87 -20.63 -3.01
CA TYR A 103 -22.02 -19.71 -1.88
C TYR A 103 -23.35 -19.88 -1.11
N LEU A 104 -24.34 -20.58 -1.68
CA LEU A 104 -25.61 -20.91 -0.98
C LEU A 104 -25.52 -22.22 -0.17
N GLN A 105 -24.51 -23.06 -0.44
CA GLN A 105 -24.29 -24.31 0.28
C GLN A 105 -23.01 -24.21 1.09
N THR A 106 -23.16 -23.64 2.28
CA THR A 106 -22.07 -23.46 3.25
C THR A 106 -21.93 -24.69 4.15
N GLY A 107 -20.69 -25.11 4.36
CA GLY A 107 -20.30 -26.08 5.39
C GLY A 107 -19.79 -25.37 6.65
N GLU A 108 -18.78 -25.99 7.27
CA GLU A 108 -18.19 -25.50 8.51
C GLU A 108 -17.54 -24.11 8.34
N GLN A 109 -17.56 -23.33 9.43
CA GLN A 109 -16.84 -22.08 9.52
C GLN A 109 -15.34 -22.35 9.53
N VAL A 110 -14.58 -21.55 8.77
CA VAL A 110 -13.12 -21.62 8.73
C VAL A 110 -12.51 -20.38 9.38
N THR A 111 -11.36 -20.57 10.01
CA THR A 111 -10.56 -19.50 10.61
C THR A 111 -9.35 -19.18 9.74
N PRO A 112 -8.77 -17.97 9.88
CA PRO A 112 -7.51 -17.64 9.21
C PRO A 112 -6.40 -18.61 9.62
N GLY A 113 -5.58 -19.00 8.65
CA GLY A 113 -4.46 -19.92 8.84
C GLY A 113 -3.57 -19.97 7.61
N VAL A 114 -2.60 -20.89 7.63
CA VAL A 114 -1.74 -21.21 6.49
C VAL A 114 -1.87 -22.71 6.17
N PRO A 115 -1.66 -23.15 4.91
CA PRO A 115 -1.60 -24.57 4.58
C PRO A 115 -0.42 -25.23 5.29
N ALA A 116 -0.71 -26.11 6.25
CA ALA A 116 0.30 -26.71 7.11
C ALA A 116 1.19 -27.73 6.37
N GLU A 117 0.74 -28.18 5.21
CA GLU A 117 1.38 -29.20 4.37
C GLU A 117 2.50 -28.63 3.48
N LEU A 118 2.57 -27.32 3.28
CA LEU A 118 3.53 -26.70 2.37
C LEU A 118 4.92 -26.56 2.99
N PHE A 119 5.02 -25.79 4.07
CA PHE A 119 6.25 -25.63 4.87
C PHE A 119 5.87 -25.19 6.29
N THR A 120 6.86 -25.14 7.17
CA THR A 120 6.65 -24.92 8.62
C THR A 120 5.69 -23.75 8.90
N PRO A 121 4.56 -24.01 9.57
CA PRO A 121 3.62 -22.96 9.96
C PRO A 121 4.27 -21.94 10.90
N PRO A 122 3.87 -20.65 10.83
CA PRO A 122 4.39 -19.65 11.75
C PRO A 122 3.81 -19.88 13.15
N THR A 123 4.62 -19.65 14.18
CA THR A 123 4.12 -19.57 15.56
C THR A 123 3.55 -18.18 15.79
N ALA A 124 2.23 -18.06 15.85
CA ALA A 124 1.55 -16.78 16.06
C ALA A 124 0.28 -16.98 16.90
N ASP A 125 0.02 -16.04 17.83
CA ASP A 125 -1.18 -16.03 18.65
C ASP A 125 -2.44 -15.69 17.82
N GLU A 126 -2.26 -14.86 16.78
CA GLU A 126 -3.30 -14.55 15.80
C GLU A 126 -2.78 -14.68 14.37
N PHE A 127 -3.59 -15.31 13.51
CA PHE A 127 -3.38 -15.35 12.07
C PHE A 127 -4.10 -14.17 11.41
N ASN A 128 -3.31 -13.28 10.81
CA ASN A 128 -3.82 -12.17 10.01
C ASN A 128 -2.98 -12.02 8.74
N ARG A 129 -3.23 -10.96 7.96
CA ARG A 129 -2.49 -10.71 6.71
C ARG A 129 -1.00 -10.52 6.93
N LEU A 130 -0.59 -9.91 8.05
CA LEU A 130 0.82 -9.73 8.38
C LEU A 130 1.49 -11.08 8.68
N THR A 131 0.81 -11.96 9.41
CA THR A 131 1.30 -13.33 9.68
C THR A 131 1.56 -14.09 8.37
N ILE A 132 0.62 -14.04 7.42
CA ILE A 132 0.78 -14.66 6.09
C ILE A 132 1.94 -14.01 5.32
N ALA A 133 2.04 -12.67 5.34
CA ALA A 133 3.10 -11.96 4.65
C ALA A 133 4.49 -12.36 5.18
N GLN A 134 4.65 -12.44 6.50
CA GLN A 134 5.90 -12.87 7.15
C GLN A 134 6.24 -14.32 6.83
N TRP A 135 5.24 -15.21 6.87
CA TRP A 135 5.39 -16.62 6.51
C TRP A 135 5.80 -16.81 5.04
N LEU A 136 5.22 -16.03 4.12
CA LEU A 136 5.55 -16.11 2.69
C LEU A 136 7.00 -15.70 2.38
N ILE A 137 7.55 -14.72 3.10
CA ILE A 137 8.94 -14.25 2.90
C ILE A 137 9.94 -14.86 3.88
N ASP A 138 9.50 -15.84 4.68
CA ASP A 138 10.36 -16.49 5.65
C ASP A 138 11.53 -17.20 4.93
N PRO A 139 12.78 -17.08 5.41
CA PRO A 139 13.91 -17.80 4.82
C PRO A 139 13.74 -19.33 4.78
N ALA A 140 12.92 -19.90 5.66
CA ALA A 140 12.56 -21.32 5.64
C ALA A 140 11.59 -21.68 4.51
N ASN A 141 10.95 -20.70 3.86
CA ASN A 141 10.18 -20.91 2.64
C ASN A 141 11.12 -20.88 1.42
N PRO A 142 11.35 -22.03 0.76
CA PRO A 142 12.32 -22.10 -0.31
C PRO A 142 11.71 -21.76 -1.68
N LEU A 143 10.39 -21.49 -1.78
CA LEU A 143 9.69 -21.26 -3.04
C LEU A 143 9.69 -19.78 -3.43
N THR A 144 9.25 -18.91 -2.52
CA THR A 144 9.15 -17.46 -2.76
C THR A 144 10.43 -16.84 -3.36
N PRO A 145 11.64 -17.06 -2.80
CA PRO A 145 12.84 -16.47 -3.37
C PRO A 145 13.13 -17.02 -4.77
N ARG A 146 12.91 -18.32 -5.04
CA ARG A 146 13.10 -18.93 -6.37
C ARG A 146 12.18 -18.33 -7.42
N VAL A 147 10.89 -18.20 -7.10
CA VAL A 147 9.90 -17.59 -8.00
C VAL A 147 10.30 -16.16 -8.32
N VAL A 148 10.64 -15.36 -7.30
CA VAL A 148 10.99 -13.95 -7.50
C VAL A 148 12.25 -13.79 -8.36
N VAL A 149 13.33 -14.53 -8.07
CA VAL A 149 14.57 -14.42 -8.86
C VAL A 149 14.39 -14.97 -10.27
N ASN A 150 13.54 -15.98 -10.49
CA ASN A 150 13.23 -16.45 -11.83
C ASN A 150 12.51 -15.38 -12.66
N ARG A 151 11.57 -14.63 -12.07
CA ARG A 151 10.91 -13.51 -12.77
C ARG A 151 11.88 -12.36 -13.08
N TYR A 152 12.82 -12.08 -12.18
CA TYR A 152 13.89 -11.11 -12.47
C TYR A 152 14.80 -11.61 -13.58
N TRP A 153 15.18 -12.89 -13.55
CA TRP A 153 15.96 -13.52 -14.59
C TRP A 153 15.24 -13.45 -15.93
N GLU A 154 13.99 -13.86 -16.00
CA GLU A 154 13.14 -13.79 -17.19
C GLU A 154 13.04 -12.35 -17.73
N SER A 155 12.80 -11.36 -16.86
CA SER A 155 12.73 -9.95 -17.27
C SER A 155 14.04 -9.43 -17.87
N LEU A 156 15.18 -10.00 -17.47
CA LEU A 156 16.51 -9.59 -17.91
C LEU A 156 16.99 -10.39 -19.13
N PHE A 157 16.69 -11.68 -19.19
CA PHE A 157 17.17 -12.60 -20.22
C PHE A 157 16.13 -12.90 -21.31
N GLY A 158 14.87 -12.54 -21.10
CA GLY A 158 13.73 -12.84 -21.97
C GLY A 158 13.09 -14.21 -21.73
N ARG A 159 13.78 -15.10 -21.01
CA ARG A 159 13.32 -16.45 -20.65
C ARG A 159 13.78 -16.77 -19.22
N GLY A 160 12.87 -17.30 -18.40
CA GLY A 160 13.19 -17.75 -17.04
C GLY A 160 14.11 -18.98 -17.03
N ILE A 161 14.78 -19.22 -15.90
CA ILE A 161 15.50 -20.49 -15.65
C ILE A 161 14.48 -21.65 -15.66
N VAL A 162 13.32 -21.41 -15.05
CA VAL A 162 12.06 -22.13 -15.26
C VAL A 162 11.25 -21.31 -16.25
N ALA A 163 10.87 -21.88 -17.39
CA ALA A 163 10.18 -21.14 -18.44
C ALA A 163 8.71 -20.86 -18.10
N THR A 164 8.06 -21.76 -17.36
CA THR A 164 6.71 -21.56 -16.82
C THR A 164 6.76 -20.74 -15.53
N SER A 165 7.05 -19.44 -15.63
CA SER A 165 7.21 -18.57 -14.44
C SER A 165 6.00 -18.52 -13.50
N GLU A 166 4.81 -18.85 -13.98
CA GLU A 166 3.57 -18.89 -13.20
C GLU A 166 3.28 -20.26 -12.56
N GLU A 167 4.09 -21.30 -12.85
CA GLU A 167 3.92 -22.66 -12.31
C GLU A 167 5.28 -23.28 -11.93
N PHE A 168 5.51 -23.43 -10.63
CA PHE A 168 6.73 -24.01 -10.04
C PHE A 168 6.49 -25.42 -9.45
N GLY A 169 5.27 -25.94 -9.60
CA GLY A 169 4.86 -27.28 -9.19
C GLY A 169 5.09 -28.33 -10.28
N SER A 170 4.42 -29.47 -10.14
CA SER A 170 4.62 -30.66 -11.00
C SER A 170 4.12 -30.50 -12.43
N GLN A 171 3.33 -29.47 -12.71
CA GLN A 171 2.85 -29.14 -14.06
C GLN A 171 3.74 -28.12 -14.78
N GLY A 172 4.73 -27.56 -14.09
CA GLY A 172 5.67 -26.60 -14.65
C GLY A 172 6.87 -27.27 -15.31
N ASP A 173 7.61 -26.47 -16.08
CA ASP A 173 8.88 -26.90 -16.66
C ASP A 173 9.94 -27.11 -15.57
N THR A 174 10.85 -28.07 -15.81
CA THR A 174 12.02 -28.21 -14.96
C THR A 174 13.00 -27.06 -15.16
N PRO A 175 13.69 -26.59 -14.10
CA PRO A 175 14.70 -25.55 -14.24
C PRO A 175 15.85 -26.03 -15.13
N THR A 176 16.24 -25.23 -16.11
CA THR A 176 17.42 -25.49 -16.95
C THR A 176 18.70 -25.55 -16.12
N HIS A 177 18.80 -24.71 -15.10
CA HIS A 177 19.96 -24.59 -14.21
C HIS A 177 19.51 -24.59 -12.73
N PRO A 178 19.18 -25.76 -12.14
CA PRO A 178 18.63 -25.84 -10.77
C PRO A 178 19.57 -25.26 -9.72
N GLN A 179 20.87 -25.55 -9.81
CA GLN A 179 21.88 -25.05 -8.88
C GLN A 179 22.04 -23.53 -8.95
N LEU A 180 21.92 -22.94 -10.15
CA LEU A 180 21.95 -21.49 -10.33
C LEU A 180 20.71 -20.84 -9.71
N LEU A 181 19.53 -21.44 -9.91
CA LEU A 181 18.29 -20.96 -9.30
C LEU A 181 18.39 -20.95 -7.77
N ASP A 182 18.89 -22.03 -7.18
CA ASP A 182 19.10 -22.15 -5.73
C ASP A 182 20.12 -21.13 -5.22
N TYR A 183 21.21 -20.92 -5.97
CA TYR A 183 22.22 -19.92 -5.64
C TYR A 183 21.63 -18.50 -5.64
N LEU A 184 20.91 -18.13 -6.71
CA LEU A 184 20.29 -16.81 -6.83
C LEU A 184 19.23 -16.58 -5.75
N ALA A 185 18.42 -17.61 -5.43
CA ALA A 185 17.41 -17.53 -4.38
C ALA A 185 18.05 -17.30 -2.99
N SER A 186 19.11 -18.04 -2.67
CA SER A 186 19.87 -17.88 -1.42
C SER A 186 20.52 -16.50 -1.34
N GLU A 187 21.08 -16.03 -2.46
CA GLU A 187 21.72 -14.74 -2.57
C GLU A 187 20.72 -13.58 -2.39
N PHE A 188 19.50 -13.74 -2.90
CA PHE A 188 18.45 -12.74 -2.73
C PHE A 188 18.02 -12.57 -1.27
N ILE A 189 17.92 -13.68 -0.51
CA ILE A 189 17.70 -13.63 0.94
C ILE A 189 18.89 -12.96 1.63
N ARG A 190 20.14 -13.30 1.26
CA ARG A 190 21.36 -12.70 1.82
C ARG A 190 21.41 -11.19 1.59
N LEU A 191 20.93 -10.73 0.44
CA LEU A 191 20.76 -9.31 0.08
C LEU A 191 19.54 -8.65 0.75
N LYS A 192 18.90 -9.33 1.71
CA LYS A 192 17.73 -8.83 2.47
C LYS A 192 16.57 -8.44 1.57
N TRP A 193 16.31 -9.23 0.53
CA TRP A 193 15.22 -8.98 -0.43
C TRP A 193 15.35 -7.65 -1.19
N ASP A 194 16.55 -7.07 -1.27
CA ASP A 194 16.79 -5.85 -2.05
C ASP A 194 16.77 -6.16 -3.55
N ARG A 195 15.64 -5.82 -4.18
CA ARG A 195 15.44 -5.96 -5.63
C ARG A 195 16.55 -5.28 -6.45
N LYS A 196 16.98 -4.06 -6.08
CA LYS A 196 17.98 -3.33 -6.87
C LYS A 196 19.34 -3.99 -6.74
N ALA A 197 19.70 -4.46 -5.54
CA ALA A 197 20.94 -5.21 -5.33
C ALA A 197 20.94 -6.50 -6.14
N MET A 198 19.83 -7.25 -6.16
CA MET A 198 19.72 -8.49 -6.92
C MET A 198 19.77 -8.26 -8.43
N ILE A 199 19.05 -7.26 -8.95
CA ILE A 199 19.13 -6.90 -10.37
C ILE A 199 20.56 -6.50 -10.73
N LYS A 200 21.22 -5.67 -9.91
CA LYS A 200 22.62 -5.29 -10.11
C LYS A 200 23.53 -6.52 -10.13
N PHE A 201 23.33 -7.45 -9.21
CA PHE A 201 24.09 -8.70 -9.14
C PHE A 201 23.99 -9.50 -10.44
N ILE A 202 22.78 -9.68 -10.98
CA ILE A 202 22.55 -10.39 -12.24
C ILE A 202 23.16 -9.64 -13.43
N VAL A 203 22.90 -8.34 -13.59
CA VAL A 203 23.37 -7.57 -14.77
C VAL A 203 24.88 -7.34 -14.77
N CYS A 204 25.53 -7.43 -13.61
CA CYS A 204 27.00 -7.40 -13.51
C CYS A 204 27.66 -8.77 -13.71
N SER A 205 26.89 -9.85 -13.87
CA SER A 205 27.43 -11.19 -14.13
C SER A 205 28.17 -11.25 -15.49
N ALA A 206 29.02 -12.26 -15.66
CA ALA A 206 29.61 -12.54 -16.96
C ALA A 206 28.54 -12.97 -17.98
N ALA A 207 27.55 -13.75 -17.55
CA ALA A 207 26.45 -14.25 -18.37
C ALA A 207 25.63 -13.13 -19.01
N TYR A 208 25.23 -12.11 -18.23
CA TYR A 208 24.44 -10.98 -18.77
C TYR A 208 25.26 -10.09 -19.71
N ARG A 209 26.57 -9.97 -19.48
CA ARG A 209 27.49 -9.12 -20.26
C ARG A 209 28.08 -9.82 -21.48
N GLN A 210 27.64 -11.03 -21.80
CA GLN A 210 28.03 -11.71 -23.03
C GLN A 210 27.56 -10.92 -24.26
N ASP A 211 28.25 -11.14 -25.39
CA ASP A 211 27.84 -10.61 -26.68
C ASP A 211 26.55 -11.30 -27.17
N SER A 212 25.65 -10.57 -27.81
CA SER A 212 24.39 -11.12 -28.35
C SER A 212 24.53 -11.67 -29.78
N ARG A 213 25.72 -11.56 -30.40
CA ARG A 213 26.04 -12.20 -31.69
C ARG A 213 25.92 -13.72 -31.56
N VAL A 214 25.26 -14.33 -32.55
CA VAL A 214 25.04 -15.78 -32.61
C VAL A 214 25.36 -16.27 -34.02
N THR A 215 26.00 -17.43 -34.13
CA THR A 215 26.19 -18.15 -35.39
C THR A 215 24.97 -19.00 -35.71
N ASP A 216 24.68 -19.26 -36.99
CA ASP A 216 23.51 -20.03 -37.40
C ASP A 216 23.40 -21.39 -36.69
N ASN A 217 24.50 -22.15 -36.58
CA ASN A 217 24.51 -23.44 -35.88
C ASN A 217 24.10 -23.31 -34.39
N ALA A 218 24.67 -22.35 -33.67
CA ALA A 218 24.33 -22.10 -32.26
C ALA A 218 22.89 -21.61 -32.06
N TYR A 219 22.31 -20.95 -33.07
CA TYR A 219 20.90 -20.55 -33.04
C TYR A 219 19.97 -21.74 -33.31
N GLU A 220 20.35 -22.66 -34.20
CA GLU A 220 19.60 -23.89 -34.45
C GLU A 220 19.60 -24.84 -33.24
N GLU A 221 20.72 -24.93 -32.52
CA GLU A 221 20.85 -25.77 -31.31
C GLU A 221 20.12 -25.20 -30.09
N ASP A 222 20.13 -23.87 -29.90
CA ASP A 222 19.46 -23.20 -28.78
C ASP A 222 18.80 -21.88 -29.23
N PRO A 223 17.65 -21.94 -29.93
CA PRO A 223 16.98 -20.74 -30.46
C PRO A 223 16.47 -19.82 -29.34
N ASP A 224 16.10 -20.39 -28.20
CA ASP A 224 15.53 -19.68 -27.05
C ASP A 224 16.59 -19.14 -26.07
N ASN A 225 17.87 -19.43 -26.31
CA ASN A 225 18.98 -19.09 -25.41
C ASN A 225 18.78 -19.67 -23.99
N ALA A 226 18.19 -20.86 -23.89
CA ALA A 226 17.92 -21.55 -22.63
C ALA A 226 19.21 -21.89 -21.87
N TRP A 227 20.31 -22.12 -22.59
CA TRP A 227 21.64 -22.42 -22.03
C TRP A 227 22.48 -21.17 -21.76
N VAL A 228 21.95 -19.97 -22.05
CA VAL A 228 22.63 -18.69 -21.79
C VAL A 228 24.00 -18.64 -22.48
N ALA A 229 24.05 -19.16 -23.72
CA ALA A 229 25.26 -19.23 -24.54
C ALA A 229 25.61 -17.88 -25.20
N ARG A 230 24.67 -16.92 -25.15
CA ARG A 230 24.81 -15.56 -25.67
C ARG A 230 24.11 -14.54 -24.79
N GLY A 231 24.46 -13.27 -24.97
CA GLY A 231 23.79 -12.14 -24.33
C GLY A 231 22.31 -12.04 -24.73
N PRO A 232 21.43 -11.57 -23.83
CA PRO A 232 20.00 -11.52 -24.11
C PRO A 232 19.65 -10.49 -25.18
N ARG A 233 18.68 -10.85 -26.03
CA ARG A 233 18.18 -9.98 -27.10
C ARG A 233 16.66 -9.96 -27.06
N PHE A 234 16.08 -8.81 -26.71
CA PHE A 234 14.63 -8.64 -26.65
C PHE A 234 14.23 -7.29 -27.25
N ARG A 235 12.96 -7.20 -27.64
CA ARG A 235 12.36 -5.99 -28.19
C ARG A 235 12.12 -4.97 -27.08
N LEU A 236 12.57 -3.73 -27.29
CA LEU A 236 12.28 -2.63 -26.38
C LEU A 236 10.79 -2.27 -26.42
N SER A 237 10.20 -1.99 -25.26
CA SER A 237 8.84 -1.43 -25.17
C SER A 237 8.79 -0.01 -25.74
N ALA A 238 7.58 0.50 -26.01
CA ALA A 238 7.41 1.87 -26.50
C ALA A 238 7.99 2.91 -25.52
N GLU A 239 7.82 2.67 -24.22
CA GLU A 239 8.34 3.50 -23.13
C GLU A 239 9.86 3.47 -23.10
N MET A 240 10.47 2.29 -23.24
CA MET A 240 11.93 2.15 -23.30
C MET A 240 12.51 2.86 -24.52
N ILE A 241 11.88 2.76 -25.69
CA ILE A 241 12.31 3.45 -26.91
C ILE A 241 12.26 4.96 -26.70
N ARG A 242 11.15 5.48 -26.16
CA ARG A 242 11.00 6.92 -25.84
C ARG A 242 12.09 7.37 -24.86
N ASP A 243 12.27 6.66 -23.76
CA ASP A 243 13.21 7.05 -22.71
C ASP A 243 14.67 6.97 -23.21
N GLN A 244 15.00 6.01 -24.08
CA GLN A 244 16.29 5.99 -24.77
C GLN A 244 16.47 7.20 -25.69
N ALA A 245 15.47 7.56 -26.50
CA ALA A 245 15.53 8.74 -27.36
C ALA A 245 15.74 10.04 -26.53
N LEU A 246 15.05 10.16 -25.39
CA LEU A 246 15.23 11.27 -24.45
C LEU A 246 16.62 11.26 -23.80
N ALA A 247 17.15 10.08 -23.43
CA ALA A 247 18.46 9.95 -22.82
C ALA A 247 19.58 10.34 -23.80
N VAL A 248 19.52 9.82 -25.04
CA VAL A 248 20.52 10.09 -26.09
C VAL A 248 20.48 11.56 -26.53
N SER A 249 19.31 12.19 -26.55
CA SER A 249 19.17 13.62 -26.84
C SER A 249 19.53 14.55 -25.66
N GLY A 250 19.83 14.01 -24.48
CA GLY A 250 20.12 14.79 -23.28
C GLY A 250 18.91 15.49 -22.66
N LEU A 251 17.68 15.12 -23.06
CA LEU A 251 16.44 15.72 -22.58
C LEU A 251 15.82 14.98 -21.38
N LEU A 252 16.22 13.73 -21.12
CA LEU A 252 15.61 12.90 -20.09
C LEU A 252 15.72 13.55 -18.70
N SER A 253 14.57 13.81 -18.08
CA SER A 253 14.53 14.29 -16.69
C SER A 253 14.56 13.11 -15.72
N GLY A 254 15.56 13.10 -14.82
CA GLY A 254 15.73 12.10 -13.76
C GLY A 254 14.87 12.33 -12.52
N LYS A 255 13.96 13.31 -12.56
CA LYS A 255 13.05 13.63 -11.45
C LYS A 255 12.18 12.42 -11.11
N MET A 256 12.27 11.96 -9.87
CA MET A 256 11.47 10.86 -9.33
C MET A 256 10.26 11.38 -8.56
N TYR A 257 9.19 10.57 -8.54
CA TYR A 257 7.95 10.83 -7.79
C TYR A 257 7.17 12.06 -8.26
N GLY A 258 6.09 12.37 -7.56
CA GLY A 258 5.18 13.47 -7.88
C GLY A 258 3.96 13.04 -8.70
N PRO A 259 3.11 14.01 -9.11
CA PRO A 259 1.91 13.72 -9.86
C PRO A 259 2.23 13.07 -11.22
N PRO A 260 1.30 12.29 -11.81
CA PRO A 260 1.42 11.80 -13.17
C PRO A 260 1.68 12.93 -14.16
N VAL A 261 2.52 12.67 -15.16
CA VAL A 261 2.89 13.66 -16.18
C VAL A 261 2.33 13.26 -17.53
N LYS A 262 2.18 14.26 -18.38
CA LYS A 262 1.57 14.18 -19.70
C LYS A 262 2.66 14.44 -20.73
N PRO A 263 3.22 13.40 -21.39
CA PRO A 263 4.30 13.59 -22.35
C PRO A 263 3.83 14.38 -23.58
N PRO A 264 4.76 14.93 -24.39
CA PRO A 264 4.43 15.53 -25.67
C PRO A 264 3.67 14.53 -26.54
N GLN A 265 2.49 14.93 -27.02
CA GLN A 265 1.68 14.15 -27.95
C GLN A 265 1.56 14.96 -29.24
N PRO A 266 2.00 14.44 -30.39
CA PRO A 266 1.79 15.13 -31.65
C PRO A 266 0.29 15.20 -31.96
N SER A 267 -0.16 16.30 -32.57
CA SER A 267 -1.55 16.42 -33.02
C SER A 267 -1.77 15.56 -34.26
N ILE A 268 -2.11 14.29 -34.03
CA ILE A 268 -2.33 13.29 -35.09
C ILE A 268 -3.82 13.00 -35.33
N GLY A 269 -4.72 13.86 -34.85
CA GLY A 269 -6.16 13.73 -35.07
C GLY A 269 -6.80 12.53 -34.37
N LEU A 270 -6.16 11.97 -33.34
CA LEU A 270 -6.68 10.83 -32.56
C LEU A 270 -8.08 11.10 -31.99
N SER A 271 -8.42 12.34 -31.67
CA SER A 271 -9.74 12.75 -31.21
C SER A 271 -10.86 12.53 -32.23
N ALA A 272 -10.54 12.50 -33.54
CA ALA A 272 -11.50 12.15 -34.58
C ALA A 272 -11.86 10.65 -34.58
N ALA A 273 -10.97 9.79 -34.05
CA ALA A 273 -11.16 8.34 -34.02
C ALA A 273 -11.64 7.81 -32.66
N PHE A 274 -11.23 8.42 -31.54
CA PHE A 274 -11.46 7.88 -30.18
C PHE A 274 -12.08 8.89 -29.20
N GLY A 275 -12.48 10.08 -29.66
CA GLY A 275 -13.10 11.14 -28.86
C GLY A 275 -12.11 12.07 -28.16
N SER A 276 -12.59 13.21 -27.66
CA SER A 276 -11.73 14.29 -27.11
C SER A 276 -11.10 14.00 -25.74
N GLY A 277 -11.52 12.93 -25.06
CA GLY A 277 -11.03 12.58 -23.71
C GLY A 277 -9.61 12.03 -23.67
N ILE A 278 -9.05 11.65 -24.83
CA ILE A 278 -7.67 11.15 -24.96
C ILE A 278 -6.66 12.22 -25.33
N ASP A 279 -7.10 13.44 -25.66
CA ASP A 279 -6.21 14.56 -25.88
C ASP A 279 -5.82 15.17 -24.53
N TRP A 280 -4.53 15.36 -24.31
CA TRP A 280 -4.04 16.00 -23.09
C TRP A 280 -3.13 17.18 -23.38
N LYS A 281 -3.24 18.22 -22.53
CA LYS A 281 -2.24 19.29 -22.50
C LYS A 281 -0.93 18.71 -21.97
N THR A 282 0.13 18.77 -22.77
CA THR A 282 1.48 18.38 -22.37
C THR A 282 1.91 19.09 -21.10
N SER A 283 2.57 18.37 -20.20
CA SER A 283 3.15 18.94 -18.98
C SER A 283 4.17 20.02 -19.30
N GLU A 284 4.36 20.98 -18.40
CA GLU A 284 5.29 22.09 -18.59
C GLU A 284 6.67 21.79 -17.98
N GLY A 285 7.69 22.53 -18.41
CA GLY A 285 9.06 22.39 -17.90
C GLY A 285 9.66 21.00 -18.10
N ASP A 286 10.38 20.53 -17.08
CA ASP A 286 11.05 19.23 -17.04
C ASP A 286 10.07 18.03 -17.07
N ASP A 287 8.86 18.23 -16.58
CA ASP A 287 7.89 17.15 -16.41
C ASP A 287 7.44 16.53 -17.75
N LYS A 288 7.56 17.25 -18.88
CA LYS A 288 7.29 16.71 -20.22
C LYS A 288 8.31 15.65 -20.67
N HIS A 289 9.52 15.69 -20.13
CA HIS A 289 10.61 14.76 -20.45
C HIS A 289 10.91 13.79 -19.30
N ARG A 290 10.01 13.71 -18.30
CA ARG A 290 10.16 12.75 -17.23
C ARG A 290 10.05 11.33 -17.77
N ARG A 291 10.83 10.44 -17.17
CA ARG A 291 10.84 9.00 -17.45
C ARG A 291 9.42 8.42 -17.39
N GLY A 292 9.06 7.62 -18.39
CA GLY A 292 7.81 6.85 -18.37
C GLY A 292 7.87 5.77 -17.30
N MET A 293 6.80 5.58 -16.52
CA MET A 293 6.63 4.44 -15.63
C MET A 293 5.88 3.34 -16.36
#